data_AF-A0A0H3NZ62-F1
#
_entry.id   AF-A0A0H3NZ62-F1
#
_cell.length_a   1.000
_cell.length_b   1.000
_cell.length_c   1.000
_cell.angle_alpha   90.00
_cell.angle_beta   90.00
_cell.angle_gamma   90.00
#
_symmetry.space_group_name_H-M   'P 1'
#
loop_
_entity.id
_entity.type
_entity.pdbx_description
1 polymer ?
#
loop_
_entity_poly.entity_id
_entity_poly.type
_entity_poly.pdbx_seq_one_letter_code
_entity_poly.pdbx_strand_id
1 'polypeptide(L)' 'MHRIYCLLKLNFRRKGKQHLPVRNPAPLATPEALNQSWSIDFMHDALTCGQRFRTFNVVDDFNREAQVIEIDLN' A
#
# COMPACT_ATOMS: atom_id res chain seq x y z
N MET A 1 46.39 -10.28 -8.21
CA MET A 1 45.23 -10.52 -7.32
C MET A 1 44.29 -11.53 -7.99
N HIS A 2 44.22 -12.76 -7.49
CA HIS A 2 43.37 -13.82 -8.07
C HIS A 2 41.92 -13.66 -7.59
N ARG A 3 40.96 -13.59 -8.51
CA ARG A 3 39.52 -13.46 -8.22
C ARG A 3 38.92 -14.84 -7.95
N ILE A 4 38.93 -15.27 -6.69
CA ILE A 4 38.44 -16.60 -6.24
C ILE A 4 36.99 -16.87 -6.72
N TYR A 5 36.13 -15.85 -6.79
CA TYR A 5 34.76 -15.99 -7.28
C TYR A 5 34.65 -16.40 -8.76
N CYS A 6 35.65 -16.11 -9.59
CA CYS A 6 35.70 -16.61 -10.98
C CYS A 6 36.10 -18.10 -11.03
N LEU A 7 37.03 -18.53 -10.17
CA LEU A 7 37.45 -19.94 -10.07
C LEU A 7 36.30 -20.83 -9.57
N LEU A 8 35.53 -20.32 -8.62
CA LEU A 8 34.34 -20.99 -8.09
C LEU A 8 33.11 -20.87 -9.01
N LYS A 9 33.25 -20.23 -10.19
CA LYS A 9 32.17 -19.98 -11.16
C LYS A 9 30.94 -19.25 -10.58
N LEU A 10 31.15 -18.39 -9.59
CA LEU A 10 30.10 -17.60 -8.91
C LEU A 10 29.85 -16.24 -9.57
N ASN A 11 30.45 -15.99 -10.73
CA ASN A 11 30.24 -14.83 -11.59
C ASN A 11 28.92 -14.93 -12.36
N PHE A 12 27.81 -15.07 -11.63
CA PHE A 12 26.48 -15.15 -12.21
C PHE A 12 26.06 -13.81 -12.81
N ARG A 13 25.49 -13.85 -14.01
CA ARG A 13 24.84 -12.68 -14.61
C ARG A 13 23.52 -12.42 -13.89
N ARG A 14 23.24 -11.15 -13.58
CA ARG A 14 21.94 -10.74 -13.05
C ARG A 14 20.86 -11.21 -14.04
N LYS A 15 19.89 -12.01 -13.56
CA LYS A 15 18.75 -12.41 -14.38
C LYS A 15 18.00 -11.16 -14.83
N GLY A 16 17.62 -11.12 -16.11
CA GLY A 16 16.78 -10.06 -16.65
C GLY A 16 15.43 -10.01 -15.94
N LYS A 17 14.73 -8.88 -16.03
CA LYS A 17 13.35 -8.77 -15.53
C LYS A 17 12.49 -9.78 -16.29
N GLN A 18 11.87 -10.71 -15.57
CA GLN A 18 10.91 -11.64 -16.14
C GLN A 18 9.57 -10.92 -16.32
N HIS A 19 8.95 -11.07 -17.49
CA HIS A 19 7.59 -10.58 -17.71
C HIS A 19 6.64 -11.40 -16.83
N LEU A 20 5.93 -10.74 -15.92
CA LEU A 20 4.88 -11.38 -15.14
C LEU A 20 3.68 -11.65 -16.06
N PRO A 21 2.93 -12.74 -15.86
CA PRO A 21 1.71 -12.98 -16.62
C PRO A 21 0.73 -11.81 -16.43
N VAL A 22 -0.07 -11.55 -17.47
CA VAL A 22 -1.10 -10.51 -17.43
C VAL A 22 -2.07 -10.85 -16.29
N ARG A 23 -2.17 -9.95 -15.31
CA ARG A 23 -3.24 -10.01 -14.31
C ARG A 23 -4.52 -9.59 -15.03
N ASN A 24 -5.55 -10.43 -14.98
CA ASN A 24 -6.90 -10.08 -15.43
C ASN A 24 -7.73 -9.71 -14.20
N PRO A 25 -7.60 -8.49 -13.63
CA PRO A 25 -8.34 -8.12 -12.44
C PRO A 25 -9.83 -8.13 -12.74
N ALA A 26 -10.62 -8.69 -11.82
CA ALA A 26 -12.06 -8.50 -11.86
C ALA A 26 -12.38 -7.00 -11.69
N PRO A 27 -13.48 -6.52 -12.29
CA PRO A 27 -13.97 -5.16 -12.01
C PRO A 27 -14.17 -4.96 -10.50
N LEU A 28 -13.93 -3.74 -10.03
CA LEU A 28 -14.20 -3.38 -8.63
C LEU A 28 -15.71 -3.48 -8.39
N ALA A 29 -16.11 -4.24 -7.38
CA ALA A 29 -17.49 -4.28 -6.94
C ALA A 29 -17.88 -2.90 -6.41
N THR A 30 -19.04 -2.41 -6.84
CA THR A 30 -19.63 -1.16 -6.32
C THR A 30 -20.76 -1.56 -5.38
N PRO A 31 -20.79 -1.06 -4.13
CA PRO A 31 -21.89 -1.36 -3.22
C PRO A 31 -23.21 -0.80 -3.78
N GLU A 32 -24.30 -1.51 -3.52
CA GLU A 32 -25.65 -1.16 -3.98
C GLU A 32 -26.43 -0.36 -2.92
N ALA A 33 -25.98 -0.38 -1.66
CA ALA A 33 -26.59 0.33 -0.55
C ALA A 33 -25.56 0.76 0.50
N LEU A 34 -25.99 1.66 1.38
CA LEU A 34 -25.25 2.12 2.55
C LEU A 34 -24.82 0.95 3.45
N ASN A 35 -23.68 1.09 4.10
CA ASN A 35 -23.14 0.15 5.10
C ASN A 35 -22.89 -1.28 4.58
N GLN A 36 -22.75 -1.46 3.27
CA GLN A 36 -22.38 -2.76 2.69
C GLN A 36 -20.87 -2.98 2.66
N SER A 37 -20.09 -1.92 2.44
CA SER A 37 -18.63 -1.96 2.49
C SER A 37 -18.05 -0.63 2.96
N TRP A 38 -16.91 -0.73 3.63
CA TRP A 38 -16.16 0.41 4.13
C TRP A 38 -14.71 0.34 3.63
N SER A 39 -14.21 1.46 3.16
CA SER A 39 -12.79 1.69 2.94
C SER A 39 -12.16 2.20 4.24
N ILE A 40 -11.01 1.64 4.58
CA ILE A 40 -10.25 2.02 5.77
C ILE A 40 -8.85 2.44 5.33
N ASP A 41 -8.37 3.55 5.87
CA ASP A 41 -7.00 3.98 5.70
C ASP A 41 -6.38 4.54 6.98
N PHE A 42 -5.05 4.64 6.95
CA PHE A 42 -4.28 5.36 7.94
C PHE A 42 -3.54 6.49 7.25
N MET A 43 -3.69 7.71 7.76
CA MET A 43 -2.89 8.85 7.35
C MET A 43 -1.92 9.26 8.46
N HIS A 44 -0.81 9.87 8.08
CA HIS A 44 0.15 10.47 8.99
C HIS A 44 0.49 11.86 8.48
N ASP A 45 0.38 12.88 9.34
CA ASP A 45 0.66 14.27 8.99
C ASP A 45 1.22 15.04 10.21
N ALA A 46 1.54 16.32 10.03
CA ALA A 46 2.01 17.20 11.09
C ALA A 46 1.38 18.59 11.02
N LEU A 47 1.03 19.15 12.18
CA LEU A 47 0.63 20.54 12.30
C LEU A 47 1.79 21.48 11.99
N THR A 48 1.48 22.76 11.75
CA THR A 48 2.50 23.80 11.52
C THR A 48 3.48 23.96 12.70
N CYS A 49 3.07 23.61 13.92
CA CYS A 49 3.92 23.57 15.11
C CYS A 49 4.86 22.35 15.18
N GLY A 50 4.80 21.44 14.20
CA GLY A 50 5.62 20.23 14.13
C GLY A 50 5.05 19.03 14.91
N GLN A 51 3.90 19.19 15.58
CA GLN A 51 3.22 18.07 16.24
C GLN A 51 2.71 17.10 15.19
N ARG A 52 3.20 15.86 15.25
CA ARG A 52 2.77 14.76 14.39
C ARG A 52 1.48 14.17 14.90
N PHE A 53 0.64 13.72 13.99
CA PHE A 53 -0.56 12.96 14.30
C PHE A 53 -0.81 11.91 13.23
N ARG A 54 -1.59 10.91 13.59
CA ARG A 54 -2.11 9.91 12.66
C ARG A 54 -3.63 9.96 12.70
N THR A 55 -4.25 9.61 11.57
CA THR A 55 -5.70 9.41 11.53
C THR A 55 -6.01 7.97 11.14
N PHE A 56 -7.01 7.40 11.77
CA PHE A 56 -7.69 6.18 11.35
C PHE A 56 -9.02 6.60 10.73
N ASN A 57 -9.13 6.41 9.41
CA ASN A 57 -10.28 6.86 8.63
C ASN A 57 -11.12 5.66 8.21
N VAL A 58 -12.42 5.73 8.42
CA VAL A 58 -13.42 4.75 7.96
C VAL A 58 -14.45 5.49 7.10
N VAL A 59 -14.55 5.11 5.83
CA VAL A 59 -15.40 5.77 4.84
C VAL A 59 -16.34 4.75 4.21
N ASP A 60 -17.62 5.10 4.08
CA ASP A 60 -18.60 4.29 3.35
C ASP A 60 -18.37 4.36 1.84
N ASP A 61 -18.34 3.20 1.20
CA ASP A 61 -18.01 3.10 -0.22
C ASP A 61 -19.16 3.51 -1.14
N PHE A 62 -20.40 3.52 -0.65
CA PHE A 62 -21.59 3.88 -1.42
C PHE A 62 -21.78 5.40 -1.46
N ASN A 63 -21.88 6.06 -0.30
CA ASN A 63 -22.14 7.50 -0.23
C ASN A 63 -20.89 8.37 -0.01
N ARG A 64 -19.72 7.75 0.23
CA ARG A 64 -18.45 8.44 0.51
C ARG A 64 -18.46 9.29 1.78
N GLU A 65 -19.36 9.01 2.71
CA GLU A 65 -19.38 9.65 4.01
C GLU A 65 -18.35 9.02 4.95
N ALA A 66 -17.66 9.86 5.72
CA ALA A 66 -16.77 9.42 6.78
C ALA A 66 -17.60 8.96 7.99
N GLN A 67 -17.60 7.66 8.23
CA GLN A 67 -18.28 7.04 9.38
C GLN A 67 -17.51 7.31 10.67
N VAL A 68 -16.19 7.20 10.62
CA VAL A 68 -15.29 7.40 11.76
C VAL A 68 -14.00 8.05 11.27
N ILE A 69 -13.55 9.06 12.02
CA ILE A 69 -12.18 9.60 11.93
C ILE A 69 -11.66 9.68 13.37
N GLU A 70 -10.70 8.82 13.70
CA GLU A 70 -10.03 8.85 15.00
C GLU A 70 -8.62 9.42 14.83
N ILE A 71 -8.24 10.34 15.71
CA ILE A 71 -6.93 11.01 15.66
C ILE A 71 -6.09 10.53 16.83
N ASP A 72 -4.88 10.07 16.51
CA ASP A 72 -3.87 9.67 17.48
C ASP A 72 -2.69 10.65 17.44
N LEU A 73 -2.22 11.09 18.61
CA LEU A 73 -1.18 12.11 18.74
C LEU A 73 0.21 11.55 19.04
N ASN A 74 0.38 10.23 19.23
CA ASN A 74 1.62 9.54 19.64
C ASN A 74 2.37 10.16 20.82
#